data_AF-A0A6M3L1U0-F1
#
_entry.id   AF-A0A6M3L1U0-F1
#
_cell.length_a   1.000
_cell.length_b   1.000
_cell.length_c   1.000
_cell.angle_alpha   90.00
_cell.angle_beta   90.00
_cell.angle_gamma   90.00
#
_symmetry.space_group_name_H-M   'P 1'
#
loop_
_entity.id
_entity.type
_entity.pdbx_description
1 polymer ?
#
loop_
_entity_poly.entity_id
_entity_poly.type
_entity_poly.pdbx_seq_one_letter_code
_entity_poly.pdbx_strand_id
1 'polypeptide(L)'
;MEEIFGDIWEHHKASRWVVITTNGEVRNDGACVMGRGVAKQAATKFPKLAYELGNKIASAGNNVYVFDDLKLITLPVKHHWKDKADLSLIERSLQQLVAWADTPPRKHGKFYIVRAGVGNGKLDWEKDVKPLFERYLDDRFVVVQN
;
A
#
# COMPACT_ATOMS: atom_id res chain seq x y z
N MET A 1 -3.01 -16.39 -1.75
CA MET A 1 -3.58 -15.41 -0.79
C MET A 1 -5.04 -15.72 -0.50
N GLU A 2 -5.55 -15.24 0.63
CA GLU A 2 -6.99 -15.25 0.97
C GLU A 2 -7.62 -13.88 0.65
N GLU A 3 -8.88 -13.85 0.20
CA GLU A 3 -9.67 -12.61 0.02
C GLU A 3 -10.81 -12.56 1.04
N ILE A 4 -10.94 -11.46 1.78
CA ILE A 4 -12.00 -11.26 2.79
C ILE A 4 -12.72 -9.92 2.58
N PHE A 5 -13.97 -9.86 3.03
CA PHE A 5 -14.73 -8.61 3.12
C PHE A 5 -14.59 -7.97 4.50
N GLY A 6 -14.32 -6.66 4.55
CA GLY A 6 -14.26 -5.89 5.79
C GLY A 6 -13.37 -4.65 5.70
N ASP A 7 -13.35 -3.86 6.78
CA ASP A 7 -12.50 -2.67 6.87
C ASP A 7 -11.07 -3.05 7.30
N ILE A 8 -10.09 -2.72 6.45
CA ILE A 8 -8.66 -2.94 6.74
C ILE A 8 -8.23 -2.30 8.08
N TRP A 9 -8.87 -1.21 8.50
CA TRP A 9 -8.54 -0.53 9.74
C TRP A 9 -8.93 -1.32 11.00
N GLU A 10 -9.87 -2.27 10.92
CA GLU A 10 -10.15 -3.17 12.05
C GLU A 10 -8.98 -4.13 12.30
N HIS A 11 -8.27 -4.55 11.25
CA HIS A 11 -7.03 -5.33 11.38
C HIS A 11 -5.90 -4.49 11.99
N HIS A 12 -5.78 -3.23 11.57
CA HIS A 12 -4.82 -2.29 12.15
C HIS A 12 -5.06 -2.06 13.64
N LYS A 13 -6.32 -1.85 14.07
CA LYS A 13 -6.70 -1.72 15.49
C LYS A 13 -6.31 -2.95 16.32
N ALA A 14 -6.36 -4.14 15.72
CA ALA A 14 -5.88 -5.38 16.32
C ALA A 14 -4.35 -5.53 16.29
N SER A 15 -3.59 -4.44 16.10
CA SER A 15 -2.13 -4.39 16.03
C SER A 15 -1.50 -5.25 14.93
N ARG A 16 -2.24 -5.49 13.83
CA ARG A 16 -1.75 -6.23 12.67
C ARG A 16 -1.17 -5.27 11.63
N TRP A 17 -0.25 -5.80 10.81
CA TRP A 17 0.31 -5.05 9.70
C TRP A 17 -0.72 -4.82 8.61
N VAL A 18 -0.84 -3.57 8.17
CA VAL A 18 -1.70 -3.20 7.05
C VAL A 18 -0.91 -2.53 5.93
N VAL A 19 -1.27 -2.86 4.70
CA VAL A 19 -0.67 -2.35 3.47
C VAL A 19 -1.72 -1.51 2.73
N ILE A 20 -1.42 -0.23 2.57
CA ILE A 20 -2.30 0.74 1.93
C ILE A 20 -1.71 1.20 0.60
N THR A 21 -2.57 1.61 -0.33
CA THR A 21 -2.12 2.13 -1.62
C THR A 21 -1.87 3.64 -1.56
N THR A 22 -0.80 4.09 -2.21
CA THR A 22 -0.42 5.51 -2.29
C THR A 22 -0.02 5.93 -3.71
N ASN A 23 0.25 7.21 -3.90
CA ASN A 23 0.89 7.74 -5.11
C ASN A 23 2.25 8.33 -4.75
N GLY A 24 3.02 8.74 -5.76
CA GLY A 24 4.36 9.32 -5.61
C GLY A 24 4.43 10.84 -5.63
N GLU A 25 3.30 11.57 -5.66
CA GLU A 25 3.35 13.03 -5.78
C GLU A 25 3.67 13.67 -4.43
N VAL A 26 4.74 14.46 -4.40
CA VAL A 26 5.14 15.27 -3.24
C VAL A 26 4.87 16.74 -3.54
N ARG A 27 4.11 17.39 -2.66
CA ARG A 27 3.78 18.81 -2.74
C ARG A 27 4.98 19.69 -2.37
N ASN A 28 4.90 20.99 -2.69
CA ASN A 28 5.92 21.98 -2.34
C ASN A 28 6.21 22.11 -0.83
N ASP A 29 5.26 21.72 0.04
CA ASP A 29 5.47 21.70 1.50
C ASP A 29 6.13 20.39 1.99
N GLY A 30 6.48 19.47 1.09
CA GLY A 30 7.08 18.19 1.40
C GLY A 30 6.08 17.08 1.74
N ALA A 31 4.77 17.34 1.72
CA ALA A 31 3.76 16.31 1.98
C ALA A 31 3.43 15.50 0.73
N CYS A 32 3.35 14.17 0.87
CA CYS A 32 2.74 13.29 -0.13
C CYS A 32 1.24 13.57 -0.27
N VAL A 33 0.71 13.56 -1.50
CA VAL A 33 -0.72 13.77 -1.74
C VAL A 33 -1.54 12.57 -1.26
N MET A 34 -2.39 12.74 -0.24
CA MET A 34 -3.22 11.66 0.35
C MET A 34 -4.69 12.08 0.45
N GLY A 35 -5.30 12.55 -0.65
CA GLY A 35 -6.60 13.23 -0.63
C GLY A 35 -7.86 12.35 -0.74
N ARG A 36 -7.75 11.05 -1.06
CA ARG A 36 -8.92 10.16 -1.27
C ARG A 36 -8.66 8.72 -0.79
N GLY A 37 -9.74 7.96 -0.62
CA GLY A 37 -9.71 6.52 -0.33
C GLY A 37 -8.91 6.17 0.92
N VAL A 38 -8.26 5.00 0.90
CA VAL A 38 -7.47 4.49 2.01
C VAL A 38 -6.30 5.41 2.39
N ALA A 39 -5.69 6.09 1.41
CA ALA A 39 -4.64 7.07 1.68
C ALA A 39 -5.17 8.25 2.52
N LYS A 40 -6.37 8.77 2.21
CA LYS A 40 -6.99 9.82 3.04
C LYS A 40 -7.28 9.33 4.45
N GLN A 41 -7.83 8.13 4.58
CA GLN A 41 -8.09 7.53 5.89
C GLN A 41 -6.81 7.39 6.72
N ALA A 42 -5.70 6.98 6.08
CA ALA A 42 -4.39 6.89 6.72
C ALA A 42 -3.88 8.26 7.17
N ALA A 43 -3.97 9.29 6.32
CA ALA A 43 -3.55 10.65 6.67
C ALA A 43 -4.38 11.25 7.81
N THR A 44 -5.69 10.93 7.89
CA THR A 44 -6.53 11.32 9.03
C THR A 44 -6.13 10.60 10.32
N LYS A 45 -5.80 9.31 10.24
CA LYS A 45 -5.41 8.50 11.42
C LYS A 45 -3.99 8.80 11.91
N PHE A 46 -3.07 9.11 10.99
CA PHE A 46 -1.66 9.38 11.27
C PHE A 46 -1.26 10.73 10.68
N PRO A 47 -1.47 11.84 11.41
CA PRO A 47 -1.34 13.19 10.87
C PRO A 47 0.05 13.53 10.27
N LYS A 48 1.11 12.86 10.72
CA LYS A 48 2.49 13.06 10.24
C LYS A 48 2.84 12.24 9.00
N LEU A 49 2.06 11.20 8.69
CA LEU A 49 2.38 10.23 7.66
C LEU A 49 2.60 10.86 6.28
N ALA A 50 1.81 11.87 5.91
CA ALA A 50 1.95 12.52 4.61
C ALA A 50 3.34 13.16 4.43
N TYR A 51 3.87 13.83 5.45
CA TYR A 51 5.20 14.44 5.41
C TYR A 51 6.31 13.40 5.51
N GLU A 52 6.16 12.40 6.37
CA GLU A 52 7.17 11.33 6.50
C GLU A 52 7.30 10.52 5.21
N LEU A 53 6.17 10.19 4.56
CA LEU A 53 6.13 9.54 3.26
C LEU A 53 6.69 10.45 2.17
N GLY A 54 6.32 11.73 2.16
CA GLY A 54 6.83 12.70 1.19
C GLY A 54 8.35 12.86 1.24
N ASN A 55 8.94 12.93 2.45
CA ASN A 55 10.39 12.95 2.65
C ASN A 55 11.07 11.69 2.10
N LYS A 56 10.50 10.52 2.34
CA LYS A 56 11.01 9.25 1.79
C LYS A 56 10.94 9.24 0.26
N ILE A 57 9.82 9.67 -0.33
CA ILE A 57 9.65 9.76 -1.78
C ILE A 57 10.64 10.75 -2.40
N ALA A 58 10.82 11.93 -1.82
CA ALA A 58 11.76 12.92 -2.32
C ALA A 58 13.22 12.41 -2.28
N SER A 59 13.56 11.59 -1.28
CA SER A 59 14.93 11.10 -1.07
C SER A 59 15.26 9.86 -1.90
N ALA A 60 14.31 8.94 -2.07
CA ALA A 60 14.57 7.61 -2.64
C ALA A 60 13.59 7.20 -3.75
N GLY A 61 12.65 8.07 -4.12
CA GLY A 61 11.68 7.82 -5.18
C GLY A 61 10.41 7.09 -4.72
N ASN A 62 9.58 6.70 -5.68
CA ASN A 62 8.25 6.15 -5.39
C ASN A 62 8.29 4.64 -5.08
N ASN A 63 8.75 4.25 -3.89
CA ASN A 63 8.94 2.85 -3.47
C ASN A 63 7.97 2.43 -2.37
N VAL A 64 7.95 1.14 -2.06
CA VAL A 64 7.34 0.63 -0.82
C VAL A 64 8.09 1.21 0.38
N TYR A 65 7.33 1.75 1.34
CA TYR A 65 7.87 2.27 2.58
C TYR A 65 7.15 1.65 3.79
N VAL A 66 7.94 1.36 4.81
CA VAL A 66 7.50 0.71 6.04
C VAL A 66 7.61 1.70 7.19
N PHE A 67 6.55 1.76 7.98
CA PHE A 67 6.44 2.57 9.19
C PHE A 67 6.17 1.62 10.36
N ASP A 68 7.24 1.09 10.95
CA ASP A 68 7.18 0.04 11.98
C ASP A 68 6.34 0.44 13.19
N ASP A 69 6.51 1.67 13.69
CA ASP A 69 5.77 2.23 14.83
C ASP A 69 4.27 2.34 14.56
N LEU A 70 3.88 2.40 13.28
CA LEU A 70 2.50 2.50 12.85
C LEU A 70 1.91 1.16 12.41
N LYS A 71 2.71 0.08 12.32
CA LYS A 71 2.33 -1.19 11.67
C LYS A 71 1.72 -0.96 10.28
N LEU A 72 2.28 -0.01 9.54
CA LEU A 72 1.75 0.46 8.26
C LEU A 72 2.80 0.34 7.17
N ILE A 73 2.37 -0.11 5.99
CA ILE A 73 3.20 -0.18 4.79
C ILE A 73 2.47 0.57 3.67
N THR A 74 3.19 1.44 2.96
CA THR A 74 2.67 2.15 1.79
C THR A 74 3.11 1.44 0.52
N LEU A 75 2.17 1.09 -0.34
CA LEU A 75 2.38 0.44 -1.62
C LEU A 75 2.00 1.43 -2.73
N PRO A 76 2.99 2.04 -3.42
CA PRO A 76 2.68 3.01 -4.46
C PRO A 76 2.08 2.32 -5.68
N VAL A 77 1.02 2.90 -6.23
CA VAL A 77 0.31 2.35 -7.40
C VAL A 77 0.26 3.31 -8.59
N LYS A 78 0.72 4.55 -8.41
CA LYS A 78 0.84 5.55 -9.48
C LYS A 78 1.87 6.62 -9.14
N HIS A 79 2.36 7.31 -10.16
CA HIS A 79 3.33 8.39 -9.99
C HIS A 79 2.64 9.67 -9.52
N HIS A 80 1.61 10.13 -10.23
CA HIS A 80 0.88 11.33 -9.85
C HIS A 80 -0.56 11.00 -9.41
N TRP A 81 -1.12 11.77 -8.48
CA TRP A 81 -2.41 11.45 -7.86
C TRP A 81 -3.60 11.48 -8.82
N LYS A 82 -3.52 12.21 -9.94
CA LYS A 82 -4.57 12.26 -10.98
C LYS A 82 -4.53 11.07 -11.95
N ASP A 83 -3.43 10.32 -11.96
CA ASP A 83 -3.22 9.28 -12.96
C ASP A 83 -4.09 8.05 -12.68
N LYS A 84 -4.28 7.24 -13.73
CA LYS A 84 -4.63 5.83 -13.56
C LYS A 84 -3.50 5.11 -12.82
N ALA A 85 -3.82 4.00 -12.17
CA ALA A 85 -2.78 3.17 -11.58
C ALA A 85 -1.92 2.53 -12.68
N ASP A 86 -0.63 2.38 -12.37
CA ASP A 86 0.40 1.84 -13.26
C ASP A 86 0.70 0.40 -12.84
N LEU A 87 0.42 -0.54 -13.75
CA LEU A 87 0.61 -1.97 -13.50
C LEU A 87 2.08 -2.34 -13.27
N SER A 88 3.01 -1.69 -13.97
CA SER A 88 4.45 -1.95 -13.80
C SER A 88 4.92 -1.47 -12.42
N LEU A 89 4.38 -0.34 -11.96
CA LEU A 89 4.64 0.16 -10.62
C LEU A 89 4.03 -0.74 -9.55
N ILE A 90 2.82 -1.27 -9.75
CA ILE A 90 2.20 -2.24 -8.84
C ILE A 90 3.06 -3.51 -8.76
N GLU A 91 3.45 -4.08 -9.90
CA GLU A 91 4.29 -5.29 -9.95
C GLU A 91 5.61 -5.09 -9.19
N ARG A 92 6.32 -3.98 -9.46
CA ARG A 92 7.55 -3.63 -8.71
C ARG A 92 7.28 -3.49 -7.21
N SER A 93 6.18 -2.85 -6.84
CA SER A 93 5.85 -2.63 -5.43
C SER A 93 5.49 -3.92 -4.71
N LEU A 94 4.84 -4.87 -5.38
CA LEU A 94 4.60 -6.21 -4.83
C LEU A 94 5.93 -6.96 -4.60
N GLN A 95 6.86 -6.88 -5.55
CA GLN A 95 8.20 -7.48 -5.39
C GLN A 95 8.94 -6.89 -4.18
N GLN A 96 8.91 -5.56 -4.00
CA GLN A 96 9.52 -4.88 -2.85
C GLN A 96 8.85 -5.29 -1.52
N LEU A 97 7.51 -5.38 -1.50
CA LEU A 97 6.75 -5.81 -0.34
C LEU A 97 7.13 -7.24 0.08
N VAL A 98 7.18 -8.18 -0.87
CA VAL A 98 7.53 -9.58 -0.61
C VAL A 98 8.98 -9.68 -0.13
N ALA A 99 9.91 -8.99 -0.78
CA ALA A 99 11.31 -8.96 -0.35
C ALA A 99 11.45 -8.47 1.11
N TRP A 100 10.68 -7.45 1.51
CA TRP A 100 10.64 -7.01 2.90
C TRP A 100 9.99 -8.06 3.82
N ALA A 101 8.90 -8.70 3.41
CA ALA A 101 8.22 -9.72 4.21
C ALA A 101 9.06 -10.99 4.42
N ASP A 102 9.97 -11.31 3.49
CA ASP A 102 10.84 -12.49 3.54
C ASP A 102 11.99 -12.38 4.54
N THR A 103 12.27 -11.17 5.03
CA THR A 103 13.37 -10.93 5.96
C THR A 103 12.95 -11.24 7.40
N PRO A 104 13.73 -12.03 8.18
CA PRO A 104 13.39 -12.34 9.58
C PRO A 104 13.21 -11.09 10.45
N PRO A 105 12.30 -11.11 11.45
CA PRO A 105 11.41 -12.22 11.85
C PRO A 105 10.10 -12.28 11.05
N ARG A 106 9.92 -11.45 10.01
CA ARG A 106 8.64 -11.24 9.29
C ARG A 106 8.21 -12.41 8.41
N LYS A 107 9.11 -13.37 8.16
CA LYS A 107 8.86 -14.54 7.31
C LYS A 107 7.66 -15.38 7.77
N HIS A 108 7.22 -15.23 9.02
CA HIS A 108 6.04 -15.90 9.58
C HIS A 108 4.90 -14.94 9.95
N GLY A 109 4.95 -13.70 9.46
CA GLY A 109 3.95 -12.66 9.72
C GLY A 109 2.68 -12.81 8.87
N LYS A 110 1.63 -12.07 9.26
CA LYS A 110 0.42 -11.86 8.46
C LYS A 110 0.30 -10.39 8.10
N PHE A 111 -0.02 -10.11 6.83
CA PHE A 111 -0.12 -8.77 6.27
C PHE A 111 -1.47 -8.59 5.57
N TYR A 112 -2.19 -7.55 5.94
CA TYR A 112 -3.50 -7.25 5.38
C TYR A 112 -3.36 -6.15 4.35
N ILE A 113 -3.81 -6.39 3.12
CA ILE A 113 -3.55 -5.50 1.99
C ILE A 113 -4.86 -5.16 1.28
N VAL A 114 -5.07 -3.90 0.92
CA VAL A 114 -6.21 -3.54 0.05
C VAL A 114 -5.92 -3.92 -1.41
N ARG A 115 -6.96 -4.09 -2.21
CA ARG A 115 -6.82 -4.25 -3.67
C ARG A 115 -6.06 -3.08 -4.30
N ALA A 116 -4.91 -3.35 -4.92
CA ALA A 116 -4.05 -2.30 -5.46
C ALA A 116 -4.63 -1.66 -6.72
N GLY A 117 -4.61 -0.33 -6.82
CA GLY A 117 -4.98 0.37 -8.06
C GLY A 117 -6.45 0.27 -8.50
N VAL A 118 -7.31 -0.43 -7.73
CA VAL A 118 -8.75 -0.51 -7.97
C VAL A 118 -9.45 0.77 -7.48
N GLY A 119 -10.64 1.06 -8.02
CA GLY A 119 -11.43 2.24 -7.67
C GLY A 119 -10.85 3.51 -8.28
N ASN A 120 -10.20 4.36 -7.47
CA ASN A 120 -9.61 5.61 -7.97
C ASN A 120 -8.43 5.41 -8.93
N GLY A 121 -7.81 4.23 -8.94
CA GLY A 121 -6.78 3.88 -9.92
C GLY A 121 -7.33 3.33 -11.24
N LYS A 122 -8.64 3.02 -11.30
CA LYS A 122 -9.37 2.58 -12.51
C LYS A 122 -8.86 1.29 -13.16
N LEU A 123 -8.16 0.43 -12.42
CA LEU A 123 -7.84 -0.93 -12.85
C LEU A 123 -8.97 -1.89 -12.49
N ASP A 124 -9.09 -2.95 -13.28
CA ASP A 124 -9.98 -4.08 -13.04
C ASP A 124 -9.31 -5.08 -12.09
N TRP A 125 -10.04 -5.50 -11.06
CA TRP A 125 -9.49 -6.43 -10.08
C TRP A 125 -9.16 -7.79 -10.69
N GLU A 126 -10.10 -8.41 -11.39
CA GLU A 126 -9.95 -9.80 -11.88
C GLU A 126 -8.99 -9.87 -13.07
N LYS A 127 -9.00 -8.86 -13.95
CA LYS A 127 -8.22 -8.87 -15.19
C LYS A 127 -6.81 -8.31 -15.04
N ASP A 128 -6.66 -7.23 -14.28
CA ASP A 128 -5.39 -6.48 -14.26
C ASP A 128 -4.56 -6.78 -13.00
N VAL A 129 -5.20 -6.78 -11.82
CA VAL A 129 -4.48 -6.72 -10.54
C VAL A 129 -4.33 -8.08 -9.88
N LYS A 130 -5.39 -8.87 -9.82
CA LYS A 130 -5.40 -10.20 -9.18
C LYS A 130 -4.34 -11.14 -9.76
N PRO A 131 -4.09 -11.19 -11.08
CA PRO A 131 -3.01 -12.03 -11.62
C PRO A 131 -1.62 -11.66 -11.09
N LEU A 132 -1.36 -10.37 -10.80
CA LEU A 132 -0.10 -9.94 -10.16
C LEU A 132 -0.06 -10.35 -8.68
N PHE A 133 -1.17 -10.19 -7.97
CA PHE A 133 -1.26 -10.57 -6.57
C PHE A 133 -1.05 -12.08 -6.40
N GLU A 134 -1.68 -12.92 -7.23
CA GLU A 134 -1.49 -14.38 -7.20
C GLU A 134 -0.07 -14.81 -7.59
N ARG A 135 0.59 -14.04 -8.45
CA ARG A 135 1.99 -14.29 -8.84
C ARG A 135 2.97 -14.05 -7.69
N TYR A 136 2.77 -13.01 -6.90
CA TYR A 136 3.75 -12.55 -5.91
C TYR A 136 3.38 -12.84 -4.46
N LEU A 137 2.10 -12.87 -4.11
CA LEU A 137 1.66 -12.96 -2.73
C LEU A 137 1.28 -14.39 -2.34
N ASP A 138 1.87 -14.86 -1.26
CA ASP A 138 1.59 -16.17 -0.67
C ASP A 138 0.47 -16.12 0.39
N ASP A 139 0.42 -17.13 1.25
CA ASP A 139 -0.57 -17.28 2.32
C ASP A 139 -0.37 -16.29 3.48
N ARG A 140 0.77 -15.59 3.57
CA ARG A 140 0.98 -14.52 4.57
C ARG A 140 0.13 -13.29 4.30
N PHE A 141 -0.30 -13.11 3.06
CA PHE A 141 -1.06 -11.93 2.63
C PHE A 141 -2.55 -12.24 2.58
N VAL A 142 -3.34 -11.36 3.18
CA VAL A 142 -4.81 -11.39 3.18
C VAL A 142 -5.32 -10.13 2.51
N VAL A 143 -6.03 -10.28 1.40
CA VAL A 143 -6.61 -9.16 0.67
C VAL A 143 -7.93 -8.76 1.30
N VAL A 144 -8.04 -7.49 1.65
CA VAL A 144 -9.22 -6.91 2.30
C VAL A 144 -9.96 -6.03 1.29
N GLN A 145 -11.25 -6.30 1.09
CA GLN A 145 -12.14 -5.51 0.23
C GLN A 145 -13.37 -5.03 0.99
N ASN A 146 -13.89 -3.86 0.60
CA ASN A 146 -15.16 -3.29 1.06
C ASN A 146 -16.21 -3.40 -0.03
#